data_AF-A0A090VWE9-F1
#
_entry.id   AF-A0A090VWE9-F1
#
_cell.length_a   1.000
_cell.length_b   1.000
_cell.length_c   1.000
_cell.angle_alpha   90.00
_cell.angle_beta   90.00
_cell.angle_gamma   90.00
#
_symmetry.space_group_name_H-M   'P 1'
#
loop_
_entity.id
_entity.type
_entity.pdbx_description
1 polymer ?
#
loop_
_entity_poly.entity_id
_entity_poly.type
_entity_poly.pdbx_seq_one_letter_code
_entity_poly.pdbx_strand_id
1 'polypeptide(L)'
;MKKLLILLLFLSILTGCDSDTETIDLQPETTFYKGMDLSFQPELEQYNITYKDANGKPIDLLPFVAENGTNLIRLKLWHTPKDGQNSLNDVKAYAKRVKAQNMDFLLNFHYSDYWADPGKQNPPEAWKNMNIQEIRTAIYNYTKSVIEELKMQNTLPEIIQIGNETDSGFLWDYGKVWNEFDNNWNNYAALVKEAIRAVREVSGDTVKIMLHHSSVENAVFFSIN
;
A
#
# COMPACT_ATOMS: atom_id res chain seq x y z
N MET A 1 -5.30 -39.77 -83.87
CA MET A 1 -6.36 -38.98 -84.56
C MET A 1 -7.50 -38.76 -83.58
N LYS A 2 -7.98 -37.50 -83.46
CA LYS A 2 -9.17 -36.99 -82.72
C LYS A 2 -9.08 -37.11 -81.18
N LYS A 3 -8.67 -36.08 -80.42
CA LYS A 3 -9.41 -34.88 -79.99
C LYS A 3 -10.84 -35.17 -79.50
N LEU A 4 -11.05 -35.17 -78.19
CA LEU A 4 -12.28 -34.66 -77.59
C LEU A 4 -11.93 -33.90 -76.30
N LEU A 5 -12.30 -32.63 -76.31
CA LEU A 5 -12.08 -31.61 -75.30
C LEU A 5 -13.25 -31.70 -74.30
N ILE A 6 -13.00 -32.00 -73.03
CA ILE A 6 -13.99 -31.84 -71.97
C ILE A 6 -13.45 -30.79 -71.00
N LEU A 7 -14.08 -29.62 -71.04
CA LEU A 7 -13.86 -28.49 -70.17
C LEU A 7 -14.60 -28.76 -68.85
N LEU A 8 -13.87 -29.15 -67.81
CA LEU A 8 -14.38 -29.23 -66.43
C LEU A 8 -13.97 -27.95 -65.69
N LEU A 9 -14.97 -27.11 -65.41
CA LEU A 9 -14.89 -25.96 -64.51
C LEU A 9 -14.41 -26.45 -63.13
N PHE A 10 -13.19 -26.10 -62.74
CA PHE A 10 -12.74 -26.23 -61.36
C PHE A 10 -13.30 -25.05 -60.57
N LEU A 11 -14.36 -25.31 -59.80
CA LEU A 11 -14.86 -24.37 -58.80
C LEU A 11 -13.94 -24.46 -57.58
N SER A 12 -13.01 -23.51 -57.47
CA SER A 12 -12.13 -23.33 -56.31
C SER A 12 -12.95 -22.84 -55.11
N ILE A 13 -13.30 -23.76 -54.21
CA ILE A 13 -13.84 -23.42 -52.88
C ILE A 13 -12.64 -22.96 -52.04
N LEU A 14 -12.48 -21.64 -51.92
CA LEU A 14 -11.62 -21.05 -50.90
C LEU A 14 -12.33 -21.21 -49.56
N THR A 15 -11.98 -22.26 -48.81
CA THR A 15 -12.27 -22.32 -47.38
C THR A 15 -11.34 -21.35 -46.66
N GLY A 16 -11.82 -20.14 -46.41
CA GLY A 16 -11.22 -19.24 -45.44
C GLY A 16 -11.43 -19.83 -44.04
N CYS A 17 -10.36 -20.31 -43.43
CA CYS A 17 -10.32 -20.52 -41.99
C CYS A 17 -10.28 -19.13 -41.35
N ASP A 18 -11.45 -18.60 -40.97
CA ASP A 18 -11.49 -17.57 -39.94
C ASP A 18 -11.14 -18.28 -38.63
N SER A 19 -9.87 -18.21 -38.24
CA SER A 19 -9.51 -18.48 -36.86
C SER A 19 -9.99 -17.29 -36.06
N ASP A 20 -11.22 -17.38 -35.56
CA ASP A 20 -11.73 -16.56 -34.45
C ASP A 20 -10.74 -16.75 -33.30
N THR A 21 -9.73 -15.88 -33.29
CA THR A 21 -8.78 -15.79 -32.22
C THR A 21 -9.52 -15.02 -31.15
N GLU A 22 -10.25 -15.74 -30.30
CA GLU A 22 -10.80 -15.15 -29.07
C GLU A 22 -9.63 -14.48 -28.36
N THR A 23 -9.60 -13.16 -28.40
CA THR A 23 -8.71 -12.37 -27.56
C THR A 23 -9.14 -12.66 -26.14
N ILE A 24 -8.38 -13.52 -25.46
CA ILE A 24 -8.52 -13.71 -24.01
C ILE A 24 -8.22 -12.34 -23.40
N ASP A 25 -9.28 -11.63 -23.02
CA ASP A 25 -9.19 -10.44 -22.18
C ASP A 25 -8.73 -10.92 -20.81
N LEU A 26 -7.42 -10.99 -20.61
CA LEU A 26 -6.81 -11.19 -19.30
C LEU A 26 -7.08 -9.93 -18.49
N GLN A 27 -8.29 -9.81 -17.97
CA GLN A 27 -8.60 -8.91 -16.87
C GLN A 27 -7.52 -9.17 -15.80
N PRO A 28 -6.71 -8.17 -15.42
CA PRO A 28 -5.69 -8.36 -14.42
C PRO A 28 -6.39 -8.89 -13.16
N GLU A 29 -6.01 -10.09 -12.70
CA GLU A 29 -6.61 -10.64 -11.49
C GLU A 29 -6.43 -9.62 -10.36
N THR A 30 -7.55 -9.08 -9.88
CA THR A 30 -7.56 -8.13 -8.78
C THR A 30 -7.33 -8.94 -7.50
N THR A 31 -6.13 -8.87 -6.94
CA THR A 31 -5.83 -9.50 -5.65
C THR A 31 -6.74 -8.95 -4.55
N PHE A 32 -7.57 -9.82 -3.96
CA PHE A 32 -8.34 -9.48 -2.77
C PHE A 32 -7.45 -9.58 -1.51
N TYR A 33 -7.30 -8.47 -0.78
CA TYR A 33 -6.50 -8.45 0.45
C TYR A 33 -7.33 -8.79 1.68
N LYS A 34 -7.02 -9.93 2.29
CA LYS A 34 -7.46 -10.31 3.64
C LYS A 34 -6.42 -9.81 4.62
N GLY A 35 -6.64 -8.60 5.12
CA GLY A 35 -5.66 -7.84 5.88
C GLY A 35 -5.81 -7.93 7.40
N MET A 36 -4.69 -7.84 8.13
CA MET A 36 -4.68 -7.60 9.58
C MET A 36 -3.66 -6.52 9.96
N ASP A 37 -4.00 -5.59 10.86
CA ASP A 37 -3.03 -4.66 11.44
C ASP A 37 -2.37 -5.30 12.66
N LEU A 38 -1.09 -5.65 12.52
CA LEU A 38 -0.28 -6.28 13.57
C LEU A 38 0.88 -5.38 14.01
N SER A 39 0.73 -4.06 13.89
CA SER A 39 1.82 -3.11 14.16
C SER A 39 2.34 -3.18 15.60
N PHE A 40 1.47 -3.51 16.56
CA PHE A 40 1.83 -3.68 17.97
C PHE A 40 2.28 -5.10 18.33
N GLN A 41 2.19 -6.06 17.41
CA GLN A 41 2.55 -7.44 17.70
C GLN A 41 4.01 -7.62 18.16
N PRO A 42 5.03 -6.94 17.57
CA PRO A 42 6.40 -6.99 18.10
C PRO A 42 6.54 -6.57 19.56
N GLU A 43 5.74 -5.60 20.01
CA GLU A 43 5.72 -5.14 21.39
C GLU A 43 5.01 -6.16 22.29
N LEU A 44 3.83 -6.62 21.88
CA LEU A 44 3.03 -7.60 22.65
C LEU A 44 3.81 -8.90 22.93
N GLU A 45 4.71 -9.29 22.03
CA GLU A 45 5.58 -10.45 22.20
C GLU A 45 6.55 -10.31 23.38
N GLN A 46 6.94 -9.09 23.78
CA GLN A 46 7.79 -8.84 24.95
C GLN A 46 7.07 -9.13 26.27
N TYR A 47 5.74 -9.13 26.26
CA TYR A 47 4.90 -9.41 27.42
C TYR A 47 4.56 -10.91 27.58
N ASN A 48 5.15 -11.79 26.75
CA ASN A 48 4.90 -13.25 26.77
C ASN A 48 3.41 -13.62 26.70
N ILE A 49 2.63 -12.84 25.94
CA ILE A 49 1.20 -13.10 25.75
C ILE A 49 1.02 -14.40 24.97
N THR A 50 0.22 -15.31 25.52
CA THR A 50 -0.11 -16.58 24.85
C THR A 50 -1.41 -16.43 24.08
N TYR A 51 -1.33 -16.44 22.75
CA TYR A 51 -2.50 -16.57 21.89
C TYR A 51 -2.97 -18.03 21.85
N LYS A 52 -4.28 -18.23 21.70
CA LYS A 52 -4.89 -19.56 21.60
C LYS A 52 -5.87 -19.61 20.44
N ASP A 53 -5.97 -20.76 19.79
CA ASP A 53 -7.02 -21.04 18.82
C ASP A 53 -8.39 -21.25 19.50
N ALA A 54 -9.42 -21.50 18.69
CA ALA A 54 -10.78 -21.73 19.17
C ALA A 54 -10.92 -22.98 20.07
N ASN A 55 -9.98 -23.92 20.01
CA ASN A 55 -9.95 -25.12 20.84
C ASN A 55 -9.10 -24.94 22.11
N GLY A 56 -8.55 -23.74 22.34
CA GLY A 56 -7.70 -23.41 23.48
C GLY A 56 -6.25 -23.85 23.34
N LYS A 57 -5.82 -24.30 22.14
CA LYS A 57 -4.43 -24.67 21.88
C LYS A 57 -3.58 -23.42 21.68
N PRO A 58 -2.41 -23.30 22.34
CA PRO A 58 -1.48 -22.20 22.10
C PRO A 58 -1.02 -22.12 20.63
N ILE A 59 -0.89 -20.90 20.11
CA ILE A 59 -0.47 -20.62 18.72
C ILE A 59 0.60 -19.53 18.66
N ASP A 60 1.40 -19.54 17.60
CA ASP A 60 2.14 -18.36 17.14
C ASP A 60 1.24 -17.57 16.19
N LEU A 61 1.00 -16.29 16.49
CA LEU A 61 -0.03 -15.51 15.83
C LEU A 61 0.23 -15.34 14.33
N LEU A 62 1.45 -14.97 13.94
CA LEU A 62 1.73 -14.59 12.56
C LEU A 62 1.64 -15.79 11.59
N PRO A 63 2.22 -16.97 11.89
CA PRO A 63 1.99 -18.18 11.08
C PRO A 63 0.53 -18.60 11.10
N PHE A 64 -0.14 -18.55 12.26
CA PHE A 64 -1.54 -18.96 12.37
C PHE A 64 -2.46 -18.13 11.47
N VAL A 65 -2.32 -16.80 11.44
CA VAL A 65 -3.16 -15.96 10.57
C VAL A 65 -2.86 -16.18 9.10
N ALA A 66 -1.60 -16.46 8.73
CA ALA A 66 -1.22 -16.82 7.37
C ALA A 66 -1.88 -18.14 6.92
N GLU A 67 -1.82 -19.18 7.76
CA GLU A 67 -2.48 -20.47 7.54
C GLU A 67 -4.01 -20.34 7.43
N ASN A 68 -4.59 -19.35 8.12
CA ASN A 68 -6.02 -19.03 8.06
C ASN A 68 -6.39 -18.02 6.96
N GLY A 69 -5.47 -17.74 6.02
CA GLY A 69 -5.77 -17.06 4.77
C GLY A 69 -5.65 -15.55 4.79
N THR A 70 -5.04 -14.96 5.83
CA THR A 70 -4.52 -13.58 5.79
C THR A 70 -3.40 -13.52 4.76
N ASN A 71 -3.42 -12.49 3.90
CA ASN A 71 -2.39 -12.29 2.86
C ASN A 71 -1.75 -10.90 2.88
N LEU A 72 -2.21 -10.00 3.76
CA LEU A 72 -1.66 -8.65 3.92
C LEU A 72 -1.55 -8.30 5.40
N ILE A 73 -0.38 -7.85 5.85
CA ILE A 73 -0.21 -7.28 7.18
C ILE A 73 -0.07 -5.77 7.08
N ARG A 74 -0.84 -5.00 7.85
CA ARG A 74 -0.69 -3.55 7.94
C ARG A 74 0.26 -3.19 9.08
N LEU A 75 1.26 -2.37 8.77
CA LEU A 75 2.29 -1.91 9.70
C LEU A 75 2.32 -0.38 9.75
N LYS A 76 2.05 0.18 10.91
CA LYS A 76 2.18 1.60 11.23
C LYS A 76 3.66 1.96 11.37
N LEU A 77 4.01 3.14 10.88
CA LEU A 77 5.33 3.74 11.00
C LEU A 77 5.20 5.15 11.60
N TRP A 78 5.83 5.33 12.75
CA TRP A 78 6.04 6.63 13.40
C TRP A 78 7.43 7.17 13.06
N HIS A 79 7.57 8.49 13.01
CA HIS A 79 8.79 9.15 12.56
C HIS A 79 9.94 9.00 13.58
N THR A 80 9.72 9.44 14.83
CA THR A 80 10.68 9.30 15.93
C THR A 80 9.93 8.94 17.22
N PRO A 81 9.45 7.69 17.33
CA PRO A 81 8.73 7.23 18.52
C PRO A 81 9.62 7.28 19.77
N LYS A 82 9.09 7.75 20.91
CA LYS A 82 9.87 7.86 22.16
C LYS A 82 10.13 6.51 22.82
N ASP A 83 9.17 5.61 22.78
CA ASP A 83 9.24 4.29 23.42
C ASP A 83 9.73 3.19 22.47
N GLY A 84 10.28 3.58 21.31
CA GLY A 84 10.83 2.66 20.32
C GLY A 84 9.82 1.72 19.68
N GLN A 85 8.53 2.03 19.73
CA GLN A 85 7.44 1.27 19.08
C GLN A 85 7.10 1.86 17.72
N ASN A 86 6.69 1.03 16.76
CA ASN A 86 6.35 1.45 15.40
C ASN A 86 7.49 2.24 14.72
N SER A 87 8.74 2.03 15.14
CA SER A 87 9.92 2.62 14.51
C SER A 87 10.22 1.91 13.19
N LEU A 88 11.08 2.52 12.36
CA LEU A 88 11.54 1.86 11.13
C LEU A 88 12.24 0.52 11.42
N ASN A 89 12.94 0.41 12.56
CA ASN A 89 13.59 -0.84 12.95
C ASN A 89 12.56 -1.94 13.25
N ASP A 90 11.47 -1.62 13.94
CA ASP A 90 10.40 -2.59 14.23
C ASP A 90 9.69 -3.01 12.94
N VAL A 91 9.37 -2.03 12.08
CA VAL A 91 8.75 -2.28 10.78
C VAL A 91 9.62 -3.21 9.94
N LYS A 92 10.93 -2.93 9.84
CA LYS A 92 11.88 -3.78 9.10
C LYS A 92 11.97 -5.18 9.69
N ALA A 93 12.09 -5.30 11.02
CA ALA A 93 12.16 -6.59 11.69
C ALA A 93 10.90 -7.43 11.43
N TYR A 94 9.72 -6.81 11.50
CA TYR A 94 8.46 -7.51 11.30
C TYR A 94 8.18 -7.78 9.81
N ALA A 95 8.52 -6.87 8.90
CA ALA A 95 8.37 -7.05 7.45
C ALA A 95 9.11 -8.31 6.94
N LYS A 96 10.31 -8.59 7.47
CA LYS A 96 11.02 -9.85 7.20
C LYS A 96 10.20 -11.08 7.60
N ARG A 97 9.57 -11.05 8.77
CA ARG A 97 8.73 -12.14 9.27
C ARG A 97 7.48 -12.31 8.41
N VAL A 98 6.85 -11.21 8.02
CA VAL A 98 5.68 -11.23 7.12
C VAL A 98 6.03 -11.85 5.76
N LYS A 99 7.15 -11.42 5.14
CA LYS A 99 7.61 -11.98 3.87
C LYS A 99 8.02 -13.45 3.99
N ALA A 100 8.56 -13.87 5.14
CA ALA A 100 8.86 -15.29 5.41
C ALA A 100 7.60 -16.17 5.50
N GLN A 101 6.42 -15.60 5.78
CA GLN A 101 5.13 -16.28 5.72
C GLN A 101 4.46 -16.19 4.35
N ASN A 102 5.16 -15.71 3.31
CA ASN A 102 4.63 -15.46 1.97
C ASN A 102 3.42 -14.51 1.94
N MET A 103 3.33 -13.61 2.93
CA MET A 103 2.33 -12.55 2.96
C MET A 103 2.94 -11.24 2.47
N ASP A 104 2.08 -10.36 1.98
CA ASP A 104 2.42 -8.97 1.71
C ASP A 104 2.24 -8.08 2.93
N PHE A 105 2.73 -6.85 2.85
CA PHE A 105 2.42 -5.86 3.87
C PHE A 105 2.12 -4.48 3.28
N LEU A 106 1.26 -3.76 4.00
CA LEU A 106 0.96 -2.35 3.79
C LEU A 106 1.76 -1.54 4.80
N LEU A 107 2.57 -0.61 4.33
CA LEU A 107 3.28 0.34 5.18
C LEU A 107 2.48 1.63 5.32
N ASN A 108 2.11 1.98 6.54
CA ASN A 108 1.35 3.18 6.86
C ASN A 108 2.25 4.24 7.50
N PHE A 109 2.62 5.25 6.71
CA PHE A 109 3.32 6.43 7.22
C PHE A 109 2.34 7.32 7.96
N HIS A 110 2.52 7.47 9.28
CA HIS A 110 1.73 8.43 10.05
C HIS A 110 2.19 9.88 9.83
N TYR A 111 3.46 10.09 9.44
CA TYR A 111 4.12 11.40 9.44
C TYR A 111 3.95 12.13 10.78
N SER A 112 4.08 11.37 11.87
CA SER A 112 3.99 11.85 13.25
C SER A 112 4.86 10.95 14.13
N ASP A 113 5.27 11.46 15.30
CA ASP A 113 6.00 10.67 16.31
C ASP A 113 5.08 9.76 17.14
N TYR A 114 3.77 9.90 16.96
CA TYR A 114 2.74 9.14 17.68
C TYR A 114 1.50 8.93 16.80
N TRP A 115 0.44 8.42 17.41
CA TRP A 115 -0.84 8.17 16.73
C TRP A 115 -1.38 9.41 16.00
N ALA A 116 -1.75 9.23 14.73
CA ALA A 116 -2.33 10.25 13.88
C ALA A 116 -3.75 9.81 13.49
N ASP A 117 -4.73 10.68 13.69
CA ASP A 117 -6.17 10.44 13.49
C ASP A 117 -6.89 11.75 13.11
N PRO A 118 -8.21 11.74 12.81
CA PRO A 118 -8.92 12.96 12.43
C PRO A 118 -8.91 14.08 13.48
N GLY A 119 -8.67 13.78 14.75
CA GLY A 119 -8.53 14.74 15.84
C GLY A 119 -7.09 15.17 16.13
N LYS A 120 -6.10 14.45 15.60
CA LYS A 120 -4.68 14.62 15.94
C LYS A 120 -3.77 14.32 14.75
N GLN A 121 -3.19 15.35 14.14
CA GLN A 121 -2.28 15.22 12.99
C GLN A 121 -0.94 15.96 13.20
N ASN A 122 -0.34 15.81 14.38
CA ASN A 122 0.82 16.62 14.75
C ASN A 122 2.08 16.22 13.98
N PRO A 123 2.85 17.19 13.46
CA PRO A 123 4.17 16.93 12.89
C PRO A 123 5.13 16.28 13.88
N PRO A 124 6.13 15.52 13.38
CA PRO A 124 7.25 15.08 14.20
C PRO A 124 7.96 16.26 14.85
N GLU A 125 8.49 16.08 16.06
CA GLU A 125 9.25 17.12 16.77
C GLU A 125 10.48 17.57 15.96
N ALA A 126 11.08 16.65 15.20
CA ALA A 126 12.19 16.95 14.30
C ALA A 126 11.85 17.97 13.20
N TRP A 127 10.56 18.15 12.89
CA TRP A 127 10.06 19.05 11.85
C TRP A 127 9.44 20.33 12.41
N LYS A 128 9.59 20.54 13.73
CA LYS A 128 9.12 21.73 14.40
C LYS A 128 9.86 22.97 13.91
N ASN A 129 9.12 24.06 13.74
CA ASN A 129 9.59 25.35 13.25
C ASN A 129 10.11 25.36 11.79
N MET A 130 9.96 24.27 11.05
CA MET A 130 10.22 24.28 9.61
C MET A 130 9.21 25.18 8.89
N ASN A 131 9.60 25.78 7.77
CA ASN A 131 8.65 26.39 6.84
C ASN A 131 8.06 25.35 5.88
N ILE A 132 7.06 25.73 5.09
CA ILE A 132 6.37 24.80 4.18
C ILE A 132 7.30 24.17 3.12
N GLN A 133 8.32 24.90 2.64
CA GLN A 133 9.29 24.34 1.68
C GLN A 133 10.21 23.30 2.33
N GLU A 134 10.61 23.53 3.57
CA GLU A 134 11.39 22.58 4.37
C GLU A 134 10.56 21.33 4.67
N ILE A 135 9.28 21.46 5.04
CA ILE A 135 8.38 20.32 5.26
C ILE A 135 8.22 19.47 4.01
N ARG A 136 8.03 20.09 2.84
CA ARG A 136 7.97 19.38 1.55
C ARG A 136 9.22 18.54 1.30
N THR A 137 10.38 19.13 1.57
CA THR A 137 11.68 18.46 1.43
C THR A 137 11.82 17.31 2.45
N ALA A 138 11.39 17.54 3.70
CA ALA A 138 11.44 16.56 4.77
C ALA A 138 10.56 15.33 4.47
N ILE A 139 9.33 15.52 3.98
CA ILE A 139 8.44 14.41 3.56
C ILE A 139 9.08 13.57 2.46
N TYR A 140 9.60 14.22 1.41
CA TYR A 140 10.26 13.51 0.32
C TYR A 140 11.45 12.70 0.83
N ASN A 141 12.35 13.33 1.58
CA ASN A 141 13.57 12.69 2.08
C ASN A 141 13.26 11.52 3.03
N TYR A 142 12.35 11.72 3.99
CA TYR A 142 11.97 10.69 4.95
C TYR A 142 11.27 9.50 4.28
N THR A 143 10.32 9.78 3.38
CA THR A 143 9.61 8.73 2.64
C THR A 143 10.60 7.93 1.78
N LYS A 144 11.51 8.62 1.10
CA LYS A 144 12.53 7.98 0.25
C LYS A 144 13.46 7.10 1.07
N SER A 145 14.02 7.61 2.17
CA SER A 145 14.97 6.86 2.99
C SER A 145 14.35 5.59 3.56
N VAL A 146 13.12 5.65 4.06
CA VAL A 146 12.40 4.48 4.58
C VAL A 146 12.23 3.40 3.50
N ILE A 147 11.81 3.79 2.29
CA ILE A 147 11.55 2.85 1.21
C ILE A 147 12.86 2.28 0.67
N GLU A 148 13.92 3.07 0.60
CA GLU A 148 15.27 2.60 0.25
C GLU A 148 15.78 1.55 1.24
N GLU A 149 15.59 1.76 2.54
CA GLU A 149 15.97 0.78 3.56
C GLU A 149 15.20 -0.53 3.45
N LEU A 150 13.89 -0.47 3.15
CA LEU A 150 13.07 -1.67 2.91
C LEU A 150 13.44 -2.36 1.60
N LYS A 151 13.78 -1.60 0.56
CA LYS A 151 14.27 -2.14 -0.72
C LYS A 151 15.62 -2.85 -0.55
N MET A 152 16.56 -2.25 0.17
CA MET A 152 17.84 -2.88 0.49
C MET A 152 17.68 -4.14 1.33
N GLN A 153 16.63 -4.19 2.16
CA GLN A 153 16.27 -5.38 2.93
C GLN A 153 15.51 -6.45 2.11
N ASN A 154 15.18 -6.16 0.85
CA ASN A 154 14.37 -7.00 -0.02
C ASN A 154 12.96 -7.26 0.53
N THR A 155 12.41 -6.27 1.24
CA THR A 155 11.06 -6.30 1.85
C THR A 155 10.28 -5.05 1.44
N LEU A 156 10.23 -4.73 0.15
CA LEU A 156 9.34 -3.66 -0.31
C LEU A 156 7.88 -3.99 0.08
N PRO A 157 7.11 -3.00 0.58
CA PRO A 157 5.67 -3.17 0.83
C PRO A 157 4.91 -3.36 -0.47
N GLU A 158 3.76 -4.02 -0.41
CA GLU A 158 2.83 -4.09 -1.54
C GLU A 158 2.04 -2.78 -1.71
N ILE A 159 1.75 -2.12 -0.58
CA ILE A 159 0.97 -0.88 -0.51
C ILE A 159 1.66 0.10 0.43
N ILE A 160 1.75 1.37 0.04
CA ILE A 160 2.15 2.48 0.92
C ILE A 160 0.96 3.40 1.13
N GLN A 161 0.59 3.61 2.39
CA GLN A 161 -0.42 4.58 2.81
C GLN A 161 0.28 5.89 3.20
N ILE A 162 -0.09 6.99 2.55
CA ILE A 162 0.47 8.33 2.79
C ILE A 162 -0.42 9.06 3.80
N GLY A 163 0.02 9.09 5.06
CA GLY A 163 -0.78 9.61 6.18
C GLY A 163 -1.82 8.60 6.68
N ASN A 164 -2.28 8.77 7.91
CA ASN A 164 -3.37 7.98 8.49
C ASN A 164 -4.60 8.85 8.74
N GLU A 165 -5.76 8.44 8.21
CA GLU A 165 -7.04 9.11 8.46
C GLU A 165 -6.94 10.62 8.22
N THR A 166 -6.53 10.96 6.98
CA THR A 166 -6.18 12.33 6.59
C THR A 166 -7.39 13.17 6.18
N ASP A 167 -8.55 12.87 6.75
CA ASP A 167 -9.85 13.48 6.49
C ASP A 167 -9.78 15.01 6.56
N SER A 168 -9.04 15.51 7.54
CA SER A 168 -8.78 16.94 7.77
C SER A 168 -7.34 17.34 7.42
N GLY A 169 -6.66 16.54 6.60
CA GLY A 169 -5.27 16.70 6.23
C GLY A 169 -4.28 15.98 7.15
N PHE A 170 -2.97 16.19 6.96
CA PHE A 170 -1.91 15.70 7.84
C PHE A 170 -0.85 16.78 8.08
N LEU A 171 0.02 16.62 9.08
CA LEU A 171 1.06 17.59 9.46
C LEU A 171 0.49 18.98 9.78
N TRP A 172 -0.38 19.07 10.77
CA TRP A 172 -1.01 20.33 11.14
C TRP A 172 0.00 21.33 11.73
N ASP A 173 0.00 22.60 11.31
CA ASP A 173 -0.96 23.26 10.43
C ASP A 173 -0.52 23.37 8.94
N TYR A 174 0.57 22.72 8.54
CA TYR A 174 1.08 22.78 7.16
C TYR A 174 0.08 22.21 6.13
N GLY A 175 -0.47 21.03 6.42
CA GLY A 175 -1.36 20.30 5.52
C GLY A 175 -2.80 20.16 6.01
N LYS A 176 -3.20 20.93 7.04
CA LYS A 176 -4.59 20.95 7.53
C LYS A 176 -5.52 21.51 6.46
N VAL A 177 -6.72 20.97 6.28
CA VAL A 177 -7.69 21.42 5.25
C VAL A 177 -9.10 21.67 5.79
N TRP A 178 -9.22 21.86 7.10
CA TRP A 178 -10.51 22.01 7.80
C TRP A 178 -10.51 23.25 8.70
N ASN A 179 -11.71 23.72 9.06
CA ASN A 179 -11.95 24.97 9.81
C ASN A 179 -11.26 26.17 9.14
N GLU A 180 -10.38 26.87 9.88
CA GLU A 180 -9.62 28.03 9.43
C GLU A 180 -8.62 27.73 8.28
N PHE A 181 -8.48 26.46 7.88
CA PHE A 181 -7.63 26.00 6.78
C PHE A 181 -8.41 25.41 5.59
N ASP A 182 -9.72 25.68 5.46
CA ASP A 182 -10.58 25.15 4.38
C ASP A 182 -10.07 25.42 2.94
N ASN A 183 -9.22 26.43 2.75
CA ASN A 183 -8.60 26.80 1.48
C ASN A 183 -7.17 26.25 1.26
N ASN A 184 -6.64 25.45 2.19
CA ASN A 184 -5.24 25.01 2.22
C ASN A 184 -4.96 23.73 1.39
N TRP A 185 -5.92 23.29 0.57
CA TRP A 185 -5.82 22.10 -0.29
C TRP A 185 -4.58 22.06 -1.19
N ASN A 186 -4.11 23.23 -1.65
CA ASN A 186 -2.90 23.32 -2.46
C ASN A 186 -1.65 22.85 -1.70
N ASN A 187 -1.53 23.20 -0.42
CA ASN A 187 -0.42 22.73 0.41
C ASN A 187 -0.58 21.24 0.69
N TYR A 188 -1.76 20.78 1.12
CA TYR A 188 -2.01 19.35 1.33
C TYR A 188 -1.64 18.51 0.09
N ALA A 189 -2.12 18.89 -1.09
CA ALA A 189 -1.81 18.20 -2.33
C ALA A 189 -0.31 18.25 -2.67
N ALA A 190 0.38 19.35 -2.37
CA ALA A 190 1.82 19.45 -2.55
C ALA A 190 2.58 18.50 -1.62
N LEU A 191 2.18 18.38 -0.35
CA LEU A 191 2.78 17.45 0.62
C LEU A 191 2.59 15.99 0.16
N VAL A 192 1.37 15.61 -0.24
CA VAL A 192 1.09 14.26 -0.77
C VAL A 192 1.92 13.97 -2.02
N LYS A 193 2.04 14.95 -2.94
CA LYS A 193 2.85 14.80 -4.16
C LYS A 193 4.32 14.53 -3.87
N GLU A 194 4.91 15.15 -2.83
CA GLU A 194 6.30 14.86 -2.46
C GLU A 194 6.48 13.43 -1.94
N ALA A 195 5.53 12.91 -1.16
CA ALA A 195 5.53 11.52 -0.73
C ALA A 195 5.37 10.55 -1.91
N ILE A 196 4.42 10.81 -2.83
CA ILE A 196 4.22 10.02 -4.06
C ILE A 196 5.50 10.01 -4.90
N ARG A 197 6.14 11.17 -5.06
CA ARG A 197 7.39 11.31 -5.82
C ARG A 197 8.49 10.44 -5.22
N ALA A 198 8.65 10.45 -3.90
CA ALA A 198 9.62 9.60 -3.21
C ALA A 198 9.33 8.10 -3.41
N VAL A 199 8.06 7.68 -3.27
CA VAL A 199 7.65 6.28 -3.50
C VAL A 199 8.02 5.87 -4.93
N ARG A 200 7.54 6.61 -5.93
CA ARG A 200 7.72 6.27 -7.35
C ARG A 200 9.19 6.24 -7.77
N GLU A 201 10.02 7.12 -7.22
CA GLU A 201 11.45 7.14 -7.52
C GLU A 201 12.17 5.88 -7.04
N VAL A 202 11.78 5.31 -5.89
CA VAL A 202 12.44 4.14 -5.31
C VAL A 202 11.84 2.83 -5.83
N SER A 203 10.50 2.74 -5.93
CA SER A 203 9.79 1.51 -6.27
C SER A 203 9.32 1.41 -7.71
N GLY A 204 9.33 2.50 -8.48
CA GLY A 204 8.56 2.58 -9.73
C GLY A 204 7.08 2.32 -9.47
N ASP A 205 6.43 1.63 -10.41
CA ASP A 205 4.99 1.32 -10.35
C ASP A 205 4.67 0.00 -9.63
N THR A 206 5.67 -0.65 -9.03
CA THR A 206 5.49 -1.94 -8.35
C THR A 206 4.71 -1.83 -7.04
N VAL A 207 4.78 -0.69 -6.36
CA VAL A 207 4.12 -0.45 -5.06
C VAL A 207 2.85 0.37 -5.28
N LYS A 208 1.72 -0.10 -4.74
CA LYS A 208 0.46 0.65 -4.76
C LYS A 208 0.52 1.79 -3.75
N ILE A 209 -0.10 2.93 -4.07
CA ILE A 209 -0.17 4.08 -3.18
C ILE A 209 -1.63 4.25 -2.74
N MET A 210 -1.84 4.40 -1.43
CA MET A 210 -3.14 4.56 -0.80
C MET A 210 -3.23 5.91 -0.11
N LEU A 211 -4.37 6.58 -0.29
CA LEU A 211 -4.83 7.66 0.58
C LEU A 211 -5.96 7.11 1.44
N HIS A 212 -5.88 7.34 2.74
CA HIS A 212 -6.81 6.76 3.72
C HIS A 212 -7.64 7.85 4.38
N HIS A 213 -8.96 7.64 4.36
CA HIS A 213 -9.99 8.49 4.95
C HIS A 213 -10.80 7.64 5.96
N SER A 214 -11.09 8.18 7.14
CA SER A 214 -11.71 7.44 8.25
C SER A 214 -13.21 7.21 8.09
N SER A 215 -13.93 8.13 7.44
CA SER A 215 -15.38 8.01 7.26
C SER A 215 -15.74 7.15 6.03
N VAL A 216 -16.79 6.35 6.20
CA VAL A 216 -17.47 5.58 5.15
C VAL A 216 -18.58 6.37 4.45
N GLU A 217 -19.01 7.51 5.00
CA GLU A 217 -20.21 8.24 4.54
C GLU A 217 -20.06 8.84 3.13
N ASN A 218 -18.83 8.93 2.61
CA ASN A 218 -18.53 9.26 1.22
C ASN A 218 -17.67 8.19 0.52
N ALA A 219 -17.60 6.97 1.06
CA ALA A 219 -16.96 5.85 0.39
C ALA A 219 -17.85 5.37 -0.75
N VAL A 220 -17.96 6.18 -1.81
CA VAL A 220 -18.64 5.81 -3.05
C VAL A 220 -17.77 4.76 -3.72
N PHE A 221 -17.98 3.50 -3.37
CA PHE A 221 -17.43 2.33 -4.06
C PHE A 221 -15.93 2.43 -4.43
N PHE A 222 -15.05 1.93 -3.55
CA PHE A 222 -13.84 1.26 -4.02
C PHE A 222 -14.19 -0.14 -4.60
N SER A 223 -15.25 -0.24 -5.40
CA SER A 223 -15.48 -1.42 -6.25
C SER A 223 -14.83 -1.13 -7.59
N ILE A 224 -13.84 -1.95 -7.91
CA ILE A 224 -13.32 -2.07 -9.26
C ILE A 224 -14.49 -2.59 -10.11
N ASN A 225 -15.01 -1.72 -10.99
CA ASN A 225 -15.68 -2.16 -12.21
C ASN A 225 -14.60 -2.35 -13.27
#